data_AF-A0AAE0N3W3-F1
#
_entry.id   AF-A0AAE0N3W3-F1
#
_cell.length_a   1.000
_cell.length_b   1.000
_cell.length_c   1.000
_cell.angle_alpha   90.00
_cell.angle_beta   90.00
_cell.angle_gamma   90.00
#
_symmetry.space_group_name_H-M   'P 1'
#
loop_
_entity.id
_entity.type
_entity.pdbx_description
1 polymer ?
#
loop_
_entity_poly.entity_id
_entity_poly.type
_entity_poly.pdbx_seq_one_letter_code
_entity_poly.pdbx_strand_id
1 'polypeptide(L)'
;MQLNVAPESYAALEATGTLRCLFRTTYTLSSRHSSVAIALAHDLVKEFTDAMLAHFVQIKAGTRAANANPTPDLKLNAVTLRSNRIFICYDMFLQECKKEVRDKVDRCVDQPIYAIYKSENVYHLTRSPALDRRIAEEYANLRQVDTGPRPYFTDSKNPPVYDEGERIEDPEYGLYDTEGFGKEEKDRRGPDSRKTQTEADNADATPK
;
A
#
# COMPACT_ATOMS: atom_id res chain seq x y z
N MET A 1 23.15 5.12 -7.39
CA MET A 1 21.94 4.41 -7.82
C MET A 1 21.80 4.52 -9.33
N GLN A 2 21.51 3.44 -10.06
CA GLN A 2 21.20 3.47 -11.49
C GLN A 2 19.67 3.48 -11.69
N LEU A 3 19.20 4.30 -12.62
CA LEU A 3 17.78 4.50 -12.90
C LEU A 3 17.50 4.30 -14.38
N ASN A 4 16.38 3.64 -14.67
CA ASN A 4 15.78 3.55 -15.98
C ASN A 4 14.33 4.04 -15.86
N VAL A 5 14.02 5.14 -16.54
CA VAL A 5 12.70 5.76 -16.49
C VAL A 5 12.07 5.62 -17.87
N ALA A 6 10.88 5.01 -17.91
CA ALA A 6 10.15 4.82 -19.15
C ALA A 6 9.74 6.19 -19.77
N PRO A 7 9.67 6.31 -21.11
CA PRO A 7 9.31 7.55 -21.79
C PRO A 7 7.97 8.15 -21.32
N GLU A 8 6.98 7.32 -21.00
CA GLU A 8 5.67 7.77 -20.51
C GLU A 8 5.74 8.41 -19.12
N SER A 9 6.69 7.96 -18.29
CA SER A 9 6.97 8.56 -16.99
C SER A 9 7.60 9.94 -17.14
N TYR A 10 8.51 10.12 -18.10
CA TYR A 10 9.07 11.43 -18.44
C TYR A 10 8.01 12.38 -18.97
N ALA A 11 7.22 11.94 -19.95
CA ALA A 11 6.19 12.77 -20.56
C ALA A 11 5.16 13.27 -19.53
N ALA A 12 4.76 12.41 -18.58
CA ALA A 12 3.86 12.80 -17.51
C ALA A 12 4.47 13.81 -16.53
N LEU A 13 5.75 13.63 -16.17
CA LEU A 13 6.49 14.60 -15.37
C LEU A 13 6.64 15.95 -16.05
N GLU A 14 6.93 15.97 -17.35
CA GLU A 14 7.04 17.22 -18.11
C GLU A 14 5.68 17.91 -18.25
N ALA A 15 4.61 17.15 -18.45
CA ALA A 15 3.28 17.71 -18.65
C ALA A 15 2.65 18.27 -17.36
N THR A 16 2.83 17.58 -16.23
CA THR A 16 2.08 17.86 -14.99
C THR A 16 2.96 18.19 -13.80
N GLY A 17 4.27 17.92 -13.88
CA GLY A 17 5.20 18.09 -12.77
C GLY A 17 4.95 17.13 -11.61
N THR A 18 4.23 16.02 -11.80
CA THR A 18 3.88 15.10 -10.72
C THR A 18 3.70 13.66 -11.18
N LEU A 19 3.93 12.71 -10.26
CA LEU A 19 3.61 11.30 -10.43
C LEU A 19 3.08 10.73 -9.11
N ARG A 20 2.09 9.84 -9.22
CA ARG A 20 1.77 8.89 -8.15
C ARG A 20 2.57 7.61 -8.36
N CYS A 21 3.47 7.36 -7.43
CA CYS A 21 4.39 6.24 -7.49
C CYS A 21 3.95 5.11 -6.56
N LEU A 22 4.18 3.88 -6.99
CA LEU A 22 4.12 2.70 -6.13
C LEU A 22 5.51 2.07 -6.05
N PHE A 23 6.17 2.26 -4.90
CA PHE A 23 7.45 1.63 -4.61
C PHE A 23 7.24 0.27 -3.98
N ARG A 24 7.88 -0.76 -4.53
CA ARG A 24 7.88 -2.11 -3.94
C ARG A 24 9.30 -2.58 -3.68
N THR A 25 9.58 -2.97 -2.43
CA THR A 25 10.84 -3.62 -2.08
C THR A 25 10.68 -4.66 -0.99
N THR A 26 11.78 -5.36 -0.68
CA THR A 26 11.86 -6.29 0.46
C THR A 26 11.95 -5.50 1.76
N TYR A 27 11.16 -5.91 2.74
CA TYR A 27 11.21 -5.39 4.10
C TYR A 27 12.16 -6.27 4.92
N THR A 28 13.29 -5.71 5.34
CA THR A 28 14.38 -6.45 6.01
C THR A 28 14.46 -6.20 7.51
N LEU A 29 13.69 -5.24 8.03
CA LEU A 29 13.67 -4.93 9.46
C LEU A 29 12.88 -5.99 10.23
N SER A 30 13.30 -6.24 11.47
CA SER A 30 12.65 -7.18 12.38
C SER A 30 11.36 -6.61 12.97
N SER A 31 11.41 -5.37 13.45
CA SER A 31 10.24 -4.62 13.90
C SER A 31 9.30 -4.35 12.73
N ARG A 32 8.00 -4.41 12.99
CA ARG A 32 6.94 -4.09 12.01
C ARG A 32 6.02 -2.97 12.50
N HIS A 33 6.42 -2.27 13.57
CA HIS A 33 5.69 -1.10 14.04
C HIS A 33 5.57 -0.06 12.93
N SER A 34 4.42 0.60 12.85
CA SER A 34 4.12 1.60 11.84
C SER A 34 5.18 2.69 11.77
N SER A 35 5.58 3.26 12.90
CA SER A 35 6.65 4.27 13.01
C SER A 35 7.95 3.83 12.33
N VAL A 36 8.39 2.59 12.56
CA VAL A 36 9.61 2.01 11.97
C VAL A 36 9.44 1.81 10.46
N ALA A 37 8.30 1.25 10.03
CA ALA A 37 8.03 1.00 8.62
C ALA A 37 7.86 2.29 7.81
N ILE A 38 7.20 3.30 8.39
CA ILE A 38 6.99 4.62 7.79
C ILE A 38 8.31 5.39 7.71
N ALA A 39 9.15 5.36 8.74
CA ALA A 39 10.48 5.96 8.69
C ALA A 39 11.33 5.36 7.56
N LEU A 40 11.37 4.02 7.46
CA LEU A 40 12.04 3.35 6.33
C LEU A 40 11.44 3.76 4.98
N ALA A 41 10.11 3.89 4.90
CA ALA A 41 9.45 4.30 3.67
C ALA A 41 9.86 5.71 3.25
N HIS A 42 9.94 6.65 4.19
CA HIS A 42 10.44 8.02 3.95
C HIS A 42 11.86 8.01 3.38
N ASP A 43 12.78 7.26 3.99
CA ASP A 43 14.17 7.18 3.54
C ASP A 43 14.27 6.63 2.12
N LEU A 44 13.55 5.54 1.83
CA LEU A 44 13.53 4.89 0.52
C LEU A 44 12.98 5.81 -0.58
N VAL A 45 11.83 6.47 -0.33
CA VAL A 45 11.25 7.36 -1.34
C VAL A 45 12.10 8.60 -1.53
N LYS A 46 12.72 9.12 -0.47
CA LYS A 46 13.61 10.28 -0.57
C LYS A 46 14.84 9.94 -1.42
N GLU A 47 15.54 8.85 -1.13
CA GLU A 47 16.70 8.40 -1.90
C GLU A 47 16.36 8.24 -3.38
N PHE A 48 15.26 7.55 -3.69
CA PHE A 48 14.80 7.34 -5.05
C PHE A 48 14.48 8.64 -5.78
N THR A 49 13.77 9.53 -5.11
CA THR A 49 13.29 10.78 -5.71
C THR A 49 14.46 11.73 -5.96
N ASP A 50 15.42 11.84 -5.03
CA ASP A 50 16.63 12.64 -5.20
C ASP A 50 17.42 12.20 -6.43
N ALA A 51 17.58 10.89 -6.63
CA ALA A 51 18.27 10.39 -7.80
C ALA A 51 17.46 10.53 -9.10
N MET A 52 16.13 10.39 -9.03
CA MET A 52 15.26 10.62 -10.19
C MET A 52 15.35 12.06 -10.66
N LEU A 53 15.37 13.02 -9.73
CA LEU A 53 15.58 14.43 -10.05
C LEU A 53 16.96 14.69 -10.62
N ALA A 54 18.01 14.12 -10.03
CA ALA A 54 19.36 14.25 -10.58
C ALA A 54 19.42 13.74 -12.03
N HIS A 55 18.77 12.61 -12.31
CA HIS A 55 18.65 12.05 -13.65
C HIS A 55 17.82 12.94 -14.60
N PHE A 56 16.72 13.52 -14.11
CA PHE A 56 15.86 14.41 -14.89
C PHE A 56 16.56 15.74 -15.22
N VAL A 57 17.26 16.32 -14.25
CA VAL A 57 18.08 17.51 -14.43
C VAL A 57 19.23 17.23 -15.40
N GLN A 58 19.92 16.08 -15.32
CA GLN A 58 20.98 15.75 -16.28
C GLN A 58 20.46 15.67 -17.73
N ILE A 59 19.28 15.09 -17.95
CA ILE A 59 18.63 15.07 -19.27
C ILE A 59 18.32 16.50 -19.74
N LYS A 60 17.74 17.34 -18.86
CA LYS A 60 17.37 18.73 -19.20
C LYS A 60 18.56 19.71 -19.27
N ALA A 61 19.64 19.46 -18.53
CA ALA A 61 20.82 20.32 -18.48
C ALA A 61 21.68 20.21 -19.74
N GLY A 62 21.49 19.17 -20.56
CA GLY A 62 21.91 19.18 -21.96
C GLY A 62 21.28 20.30 -22.81
N THR A 63 20.31 21.04 -22.26
CA THR A 63 19.54 22.09 -22.96
C THR A 63 19.58 23.47 -22.27
N ARG A 64 19.98 23.59 -21.00
CA ARG A 64 20.38 24.87 -20.36
C ARG A 64 20.86 24.64 -18.92
N ALA A 65 21.98 25.27 -18.57
CA ALA A 65 22.44 25.37 -17.19
C ALA A 65 21.43 26.16 -16.34
N ALA A 66 20.89 25.54 -15.30
CA ALA A 66 20.15 26.26 -14.27
C ALA A 66 20.58 25.75 -12.88
N ASN A 67 21.24 26.64 -12.16
CA ASN A 67 21.53 26.54 -10.74
C ASN A 67 20.22 26.64 -9.95
N ALA A 68 19.58 25.51 -9.70
CA ALA A 68 18.63 25.34 -8.61
C ALA A 68 18.64 23.85 -8.30
N ASN A 69 19.00 23.46 -7.07
CA ASN A 69 18.72 22.11 -6.58
C ASN A 69 17.21 22.08 -6.32
N PRO A 70 16.38 21.53 -7.23
CA PRO A 70 14.94 21.54 -7.01
C PRO A 70 14.68 20.42 -6.02
N THR A 71 14.41 20.74 -4.75
CA THR A 71 13.96 19.72 -3.81
C THR A 71 12.51 19.38 -4.16
N PRO A 72 12.19 18.11 -4.43
CA PRO A 72 10.83 17.71 -4.74
C PRO A 72 10.00 17.76 -3.46
N ASP A 73 8.73 18.08 -3.61
CA ASP A 73 7.77 17.90 -2.52
C ASP A 73 7.27 16.45 -2.57
N LEU A 74 7.40 15.75 -1.44
CA LEU A 74 7.13 14.33 -1.30
C LEU A 74 6.00 14.11 -0.32
N LYS A 75 4.99 13.37 -0.74
CA LYS A 75 3.84 13.05 0.09
C LYS A 75 3.58 11.56 0.12
N LEU A 76 3.90 10.90 1.23
CA LEU A 76 3.51 9.50 1.41
C LEU A 76 2.00 9.41 1.63
N ASN A 77 1.36 8.56 0.84
CA ASN A 77 -0.07 8.32 0.88
C ASN A 77 -0.40 7.08 1.72
N ALA A 78 0.29 5.98 1.46
CA ALA A 78 0.08 4.73 2.17
C ALA A 78 1.37 3.90 2.24
N VAL A 79 1.54 3.20 3.37
CA VAL A 79 2.60 2.22 3.60
C VAL A 79 1.95 0.90 3.98
N THR A 80 2.23 -0.14 3.21
CA THR A 80 1.61 -1.45 3.37
C THR A 80 2.66 -2.53 3.49
N LEU A 81 2.64 -3.27 4.60
CA LEU A 81 3.47 -4.44 4.78
C LEU A 81 2.69 -5.71 4.41
N ARG A 82 3.23 -6.49 3.46
CA ARG A 82 2.70 -7.81 3.10
C ARG A 82 3.81 -8.84 3.16
N SER A 83 3.67 -9.82 4.06
CA SER A 83 4.71 -10.82 4.28
C SER A 83 6.08 -10.17 4.54
N ASN A 84 7.06 -10.33 3.64
CA ASN A 84 8.39 -9.74 3.69
C ASN A 84 8.58 -8.57 2.70
N ARG A 85 7.50 -7.93 2.26
CA ARG A 85 7.52 -6.82 1.31
C ARG A 85 6.90 -5.58 1.93
N ILE A 86 7.44 -4.44 1.55
CA ILE A 86 6.86 -3.12 1.80
C ILE A 86 6.43 -2.52 0.47
N PHE A 87 5.21 -1.99 0.46
CA PHE A 87 4.61 -1.25 -0.64
C PHE A 87 4.39 0.18 -0.16
N ILE A 88 4.88 1.15 -0.92
CA ILE A 88 4.83 2.56 -0.56
C ILE A 88 4.13 3.29 -1.71
N CYS A 89 2.92 3.78 -1.46
CA CYS A 89 2.25 4.68 -2.37
C CYS A 89 2.57 6.12 -1.95
N TYR A 90 3.12 6.91 -2.87
CA TYR A 90 3.46 8.30 -2.59
C TYR A 90 3.29 9.16 -3.83
N ASP A 91 3.02 10.44 -3.62
CA ASP A 91 3.03 11.45 -4.67
C ASP A 91 4.35 12.21 -4.62
N MET A 92 4.93 12.42 -5.79
CA MET A 92 6.08 13.32 -5.98
C MET A 92 5.61 14.53 -6.78
N PHE A 93 6.03 15.72 -6.36
CA PHE A 93 5.78 16.97 -7.07
C PHE A 93 7.09 17.70 -7.33
N LEU A 94 7.33 18.05 -8.59
CA LEU A 94 8.39 18.96 -8.97
C LEU A 94 8.10 20.37 -8.43
N GLN A 95 9.14 21.18 -8.25
CA GLN A 95 8.99 22.53 -7.69
C GLN A 95 8.02 23.39 -8.51
N GLU A 96 8.09 23.26 -9.84
CA GLU A 96 7.23 23.93 -10.82
C GLU A 96 5.78 23.39 -10.87
N CYS A 97 5.48 22.30 -10.17
CA CYS A 97 4.12 21.75 -10.13
C CYS A 97 3.17 22.74 -9.46
N LYS A 98 2.17 23.21 -10.22
CA LYS A 98 1.19 24.21 -9.78
C LYS A 98 0.39 23.71 -8.58
N LYS A 99 0.10 24.61 -7.63
CA LYS A 99 -0.63 24.27 -6.39
C LYS A 99 -1.98 23.61 -6.68
N GLU A 100 -2.71 24.06 -7.69
CA GLU A 100 -4.02 23.50 -8.05
C GLU A 100 -3.92 22.05 -8.51
N VAL A 101 -2.81 21.70 -9.20
CA VAL A 101 -2.53 20.32 -9.61
C VAL A 101 -2.21 19.47 -8.38
N ARG A 102 -1.37 19.98 -7.46
CA ARG A 102 -1.06 19.29 -6.19
C ARG A 102 -2.33 18.99 -5.40
N ASP A 103 -3.16 20.00 -5.18
CA ASP A 103 -4.42 19.86 -4.43
C ASP A 103 -5.41 18.89 -5.10
N LYS A 104 -5.43 18.85 -6.44
CA LYS A 104 -6.24 17.89 -7.20
C LYS A 104 -5.74 16.46 -7.01
N VAL A 105 -4.45 16.23 -7.21
CA VAL A 105 -3.82 14.91 -7.05
C VAL A 105 -4.00 14.40 -5.63
N ASP A 106 -3.82 15.27 -4.64
CA ASP A 106 -3.89 14.93 -3.22
C ASP A 106 -5.27 14.40 -2.79
N ARG A 107 -6.34 15.00 -3.32
CA ARG A 107 -7.72 14.61 -3.02
C ARG A 107 -8.17 13.39 -3.81
N CYS A 108 -7.63 13.20 -5.01
CA CYS A 108 -8.06 12.15 -5.93
C CYS A 108 -7.42 10.80 -5.58
N VAL A 109 -8.25 9.77 -5.41
CA VAL A 109 -7.77 8.38 -5.24
C VAL A 109 -7.38 7.76 -6.57
N ASP A 110 -8.10 8.09 -7.64
CA ASP A 110 -7.89 7.60 -9.00
C ASP A 110 -6.80 8.39 -9.73
N GLN A 111 -5.54 8.03 -9.49
CA GLN A 111 -4.41 8.60 -10.21
C GLN A 111 -3.65 7.52 -10.97
N PRO A 112 -3.11 7.83 -12.16
CA PRO A 112 -2.22 6.93 -12.88
C PRO A 112 -1.05 6.48 -12.01
N ILE A 113 -0.87 5.16 -11.87
CA ILE A 113 0.20 4.59 -11.06
C ILE A 113 1.46 4.37 -11.90
N TYR A 114 2.58 4.81 -11.35
CA TYR A 114 3.92 4.54 -11.86
C TYR A 114 4.64 3.59 -10.90
N ALA A 115 4.88 2.37 -11.37
CA ALA A 115 5.50 1.33 -10.57
C ALA A 115 7.01 1.53 -10.52
N ILE A 116 7.56 1.44 -9.32
CA ILE A 116 9.00 1.41 -9.07
C ILE A 116 9.38 0.02 -8.58
N TYR A 117 10.28 -0.61 -9.31
CA TYR A 117 10.86 -1.90 -8.94
C TYR A 117 12.35 -1.93 -9.22
N LYS A 118 13.07 -2.73 -8.45
CA LYS A 118 14.50 -2.98 -8.64
C LYS A 118 14.69 -4.29 -9.40
N SER A 119 15.47 -4.26 -10.48
CA SER A 119 15.98 -5.45 -11.15
C SER A 119 17.51 -5.39 -11.09
N GLU A 120 18.14 -6.43 -10.54
CA GLU A 120 19.58 -6.45 -10.26
C GLU A 120 20.00 -5.22 -9.42
N ASN A 121 20.70 -4.27 -10.02
CA ASN A 121 21.14 -3.02 -9.40
C ASN A 121 20.53 -1.76 -10.03
N VAL A 122 19.52 -1.91 -10.89
CA VAL A 122 18.84 -0.83 -11.59
C VAL A 122 17.41 -0.69 -11.08
N TYR A 123 17.01 0.53 -10.77
CA TYR A 123 15.62 0.85 -10.49
C TYR A 123 14.90 1.26 -11.77
N HIS A 124 13.70 0.73 -11.97
CA HIS A 124 12.86 1.01 -13.11
C HIS A 124 11.62 1.78 -12.68
N LEU A 125 11.31 2.88 -13.36
CA LEU A 125 10.08 3.65 -13.20
C LEU A 125 9.24 3.55 -14.46
N THR A 126 8.11 2.85 -14.38
CA THR A 126 7.24 2.61 -15.54
C THR A 126 5.79 2.85 -15.22
N ARG A 127 5.03 3.33 -16.20
CA ARG A 127 3.59 3.47 -16.12
C ARG A 127 2.93 2.09 -16.04
N SER A 128 2.03 1.88 -15.07
CA SER A 128 1.37 0.59 -14.86
C SER A 128 -0.17 0.70 -14.78
N PRO A 129 -0.89 0.68 -15.91
CA PRO A 129 -2.35 0.82 -15.94
C PRO A 129 -3.08 -0.29 -15.17
N ALA A 130 -2.51 -1.50 -15.15
CA ALA A 130 -3.05 -2.64 -14.41
C ALA A 130 -3.10 -2.41 -12.89
N LEU A 131 -2.32 -1.46 -12.37
CA LEU A 131 -2.29 -1.12 -10.95
C LEU A 131 -3.24 0.00 -10.56
N ASP A 132 -3.74 0.82 -11.51
CA ASP A 132 -4.54 2.01 -11.20
C ASP A 132 -5.74 1.68 -10.32
N ARG A 133 -6.64 0.83 -10.83
CA ARG A 133 -7.87 0.45 -10.13
C ARG A 133 -7.55 -0.21 -8.79
N ARG A 134 -6.59 -1.13 -8.77
CA ARG A 134 -6.24 -1.88 -7.57
C ARG A 134 -5.71 -0.97 -6.45
N ILE A 135 -4.83 -0.03 -6.79
CA ILE A 135 -4.26 0.89 -5.80
C ILE A 135 -5.28 1.93 -5.37
N ALA A 136 -6.15 2.39 -6.28
CA ALA A 136 -7.25 3.29 -5.93
C ALA A 136 -8.22 2.63 -4.94
N GLU A 137 -8.63 1.37 -5.19
CA GLU A 137 -9.48 0.58 -4.27
C GLU A 137 -8.80 0.38 -2.90
N GLU A 138 -7.52 -0.01 -2.89
CA GLU A 138 -6.77 -0.21 -1.64
C GLU A 138 -6.64 1.10 -0.84
N TYR A 139 -6.34 2.21 -1.52
CA TYR A 139 -6.21 3.51 -0.89
C TYR A 139 -7.56 4.04 -0.38
N ALA A 140 -8.64 3.83 -1.12
CA ALA A 140 -10.00 4.16 -0.68
C ALA A 140 -10.41 3.37 0.57
N ASN A 141 -10.06 2.08 0.64
CA ASN A 141 -10.32 1.25 1.82
C ASN A 141 -9.52 1.74 3.03
N LEU A 142 -8.24 2.06 2.86
CA LEU A 142 -7.42 2.60 3.96
C LEU A 142 -7.97 3.92 4.50
N ARG A 143 -8.45 4.80 3.63
CA ARG A 143 -9.11 6.07 4.02
C ARG A 143 -10.37 5.88 4.87
N GLN A 144 -11.05 4.74 4.77
CA GLN A 144 -12.25 4.46 5.55
C GLN A 144 -11.94 3.98 6.97
N VAL A 145 -10.79 3.35 7.16
CA VAL A 145 -10.41 2.70 8.44
C VAL A 145 -9.44 3.55 9.24
N ASP A 146 -8.49 4.20 8.57
CA ASP A 146 -7.49 5.09 9.17
C ASP A 146 -7.92 6.55 8.94
N THR A 147 -8.49 7.18 9.97
CA THR A 147 -8.85 8.61 9.92
C THR A 147 -7.73 9.51 10.45
N GLY A 148 -6.60 8.93 10.84
CA GLY A 148 -5.41 9.65 11.29
C GLY A 148 -4.66 10.35 10.16
N PRO A 149 -3.54 11.03 10.48
CA PRO A 149 -2.71 11.70 9.48
C PRO A 149 -2.03 10.68 8.55
N ARG A 150 -1.93 11.02 7.26
CA ARG A 150 -1.17 10.24 6.28
C ARG A 150 0.33 10.20 6.65
N PRO A 151 1.05 9.11 6.30
CA PRO A 151 0.57 8.00 5.49
C PRO A 151 -0.32 7.02 6.26
N TYR A 152 -1.35 6.50 5.58
CA TYR A 152 -2.12 5.38 6.10
C TYR A 152 -1.23 4.15 6.19
N PHE A 153 -1.43 3.34 7.21
CA PHE A 153 -0.61 2.15 7.43
C PHE A 153 -1.47 0.89 7.51
N THR A 154 -0.95 -0.20 6.98
CA THR A 154 -1.51 -1.53 7.25
C THR A 154 -0.43 -2.59 7.19
N ASP A 155 -0.60 -3.64 7.99
CA ASP A 155 0.25 -4.81 7.99
C ASP A 155 -0.61 -6.08 7.96
N SER A 156 -0.36 -6.96 6.98
CA SER A 156 -0.99 -8.27 6.86
C SER A 156 -0.76 -9.23 8.04
N LYS A 157 0.30 -9.02 8.83
CA LYS A 157 0.71 -9.91 9.93
C LYS A 157 0.32 -9.36 11.29
N ASN A 158 0.55 -8.07 11.51
CA ASN A 158 0.22 -7.37 12.74
C ASN A 158 -0.60 -6.11 12.38
N PRO A 159 -1.89 -6.26 12.01
CA PRO A 159 -2.71 -5.11 11.62
C PRO A 159 -2.71 -4.03 12.70
N PRO A 160 -2.66 -2.73 12.32
CA PRO A 160 -2.77 -1.65 13.29
C PRO A 160 -4.11 -1.69 14.03
N VAL A 161 -4.09 -1.25 15.28
CA VAL A 161 -5.28 -0.98 16.08
C VAL A 161 -5.57 0.52 15.99
N TYR A 162 -6.84 0.87 15.93
CA TYR A 162 -7.31 2.24 15.85
C TYR A 162 -8.17 2.57 17.07
N ASP A 163 -7.97 3.75 17.65
CA ASP A 163 -8.83 4.33 18.68
C ASP A 163 -9.30 5.70 18.21
N GLU A 164 -10.62 5.91 18.23
CA GLU A 164 -11.29 7.06 17.60
C GLU A 164 -10.80 7.36 16.16
N GLY A 165 -10.34 6.33 15.46
CA GLY A 165 -9.83 6.37 14.09
C GLY A 165 -8.38 6.85 13.94
N GLU A 166 -7.69 7.14 15.05
CA GLU A 166 -6.24 7.34 15.08
C GLU A 166 -5.50 6.02 15.34
N ARG A 167 -4.35 5.84 14.68
CA ARG A 167 -3.53 4.63 14.82
C ARG A 167 -2.78 4.60 16.15
N ILE A 168 -2.89 3.49 16.88
CA ILE A 168 -2.08 3.21 18.07
C ILE A 168 -0.75 2.57 17.65
N GLU A 169 0.37 3.22 17.97
CA GLU A 169 1.72 2.81 17.55
C GLU A 169 2.33 1.68 18.41
N ASP A 170 1.92 1.58 19.68
CA ASP A 170 2.46 0.62 20.64
C ASP A 170 1.34 0.00 21.50
N PRO A 171 0.97 -1.27 21.24
CA PRO A 171 -0.04 -1.94 22.03
C PRO A 171 0.59 -2.53 23.29
N GLU A 172 1.10 -1.71 24.20
CA GLU A 172 1.08 -2.10 25.63
C GLU A 172 -0.40 -2.28 26.08
N TYR A 173 -1.33 -1.67 25.35
CA TYR A 173 -2.78 -1.75 25.48
C TYR A 173 -3.45 -2.78 24.53
N GLY A 174 -2.70 -3.73 23.97
CA GLY A 174 -3.25 -4.80 23.11
C GLY A 174 -3.58 -6.11 23.83
N LEU A 175 -3.31 -6.21 25.13
CA LEU A 175 -3.84 -7.26 26.00
C LEU A 175 -5.23 -6.84 26.51
N TYR A 176 -6.18 -6.62 25.61
CA TYR A 176 -7.56 -6.89 26.01
C TYR A 176 -7.70 -8.40 26.00
N ASP A 177 -7.79 -8.97 27.20
CA ASP A 177 -8.15 -10.35 27.44
C ASP A 177 -9.22 -10.80 26.44
N THR A 178 -8.86 -11.77 25.60
CA THR A 178 -9.84 -12.60 24.88
C THR A 178 -10.58 -13.55 25.84
N GLU A 179 -10.49 -13.33 27.16
CA GLU A 179 -11.27 -14.04 28.18
C GLU A 179 -12.69 -13.48 28.40
N GLY A 180 -13.11 -12.46 27.64
CA GLY A 180 -14.43 -11.81 27.82
C GLY A 180 -15.56 -12.21 26.86
N PHE A 181 -15.28 -12.86 25.74
CA PHE A 181 -16.31 -13.22 24.74
C PHE A 181 -16.20 -14.70 24.34
N GLY A 182 -16.79 -15.59 25.13
CA GLY A 182 -16.93 -17.00 24.72
C GLY A 182 -17.16 -18.07 25.80
N LYS A 183 -17.58 -17.72 27.02
CA LYS A 183 -18.00 -18.73 28.02
C LYS A 183 -19.40 -18.49 28.54
N GLU A 184 -20.38 -18.78 27.69
CA GLU A 184 -21.78 -19.15 27.97
C GLU A 184 -22.33 -19.53 26.58
N GLU A 185 -22.49 -20.78 26.16
CA GLU A 185 -23.26 -21.88 26.71
C GLU A 185 -22.57 -23.22 26.40
N LYS A 186 -22.27 -24.00 27.44
CA LYS A 186 -21.97 -25.42 27.26
C LYS A 186 -22.60 -26.22 28.38
N ASP A 187 -23.93 -26.22 28.44
CA ASP A 187 -24.64 -27.28 29.17
C ASP A 187 -26.12 -27.42 28.77
N ARG A 188 -26.36 -28.12 27.65
CA ARG A 188 -27.58 -28.95 27.45
C ARG A 188 -27.23 -30.17 26.58
N ARG A 189 -26.49 -31.13 27.15
CA ARG A 189 -26.56 -32.53 26.68
C ARG A 189 -27.88 -33.12 27.18
N GLY A 190 -28.87 -33.20 26.28
CA GLY A 190 -29.96 -34.17 26.39
C GLY A 190 -29.48 -35.52 25.82
N PRO A 191 -29.93 -36.67 26.35
CA PRO A 191 -29.32 -37.96 26.10
C PRO A 191 -29.61 -38.53 24.71
N ASP A 192 -28.62 -39.29 24.25
CA ASP A 192 -28.56 -40.14 23.07
C ASP A 192 -29.70 -41.16 23.00
N SER A 193 -30.23 -41.40 21.81
CA SER A 193 -31.15 -42.51 21.48
C SER A 193 -31.16 -42.79 19.97
N ARG A 194 -30.13 -43.52 19.52
CA ARG A 194 -30.14 -44.60 18.49
C ARG A 194 -31.35 -44.69 17.55
N LYS A 195 -31.07 -44.75 16.24
CA LYS A 195 -31.27 -45.93 15.36
C LYS A 195 -30.86 -45.60 13.91
N THR A 196 -29.71 -46.11 13.47
CA THR A 196 -29.55 -47.23 12.52
C THR A 196 -29.90 -46.87 11.07
N GLN A 197 -28.87 -46.83 10.23
CA GLN A 197 -28.97 -46.75 8.78
C GLN A 197 -28.08 -47.87 8.21
N THR A 198 -28.73 -48.91 7.71
CA THR A 198 -28.24 -50.01 6.83
C THR A 198 -29.51 -50.81 6.50
N GLU A 199 -29.85 -51.28 5.31
CA GLU A 199 -29.15 -51.61 4.06
C GLU A 199 -30.24 -51.71 2.98
N ALA A 200 -29.98 -51.22 1.76
CA ALA A 200 -29.80 -52.02 0.54
C ALA A 200 -31.07 -52.72 -0.04
N ASP A 201 -31.31 -52.33 -1.30
CA ASP A 201 -31.73 -53.15 -2.45
C ASP A 201 -33.12 -53.82 -2.54
N ASN A 202 -33.75 -53.48 -3.68
CA ASN A 202 -34.36 -54.34 -4.70
C ASN A 202 -35.87 -54.26 -4.98
N ALA A 203 -36.12 -54.25 -6.29
CA ALA A 203 -37.30 -54.66 -7.06
C ALA A 203 -38.55 -53.77 -6.95
N ASP A 204 -38.87 -52.98 -7.98
CA ASP A 204 -39.50 -53.38 -9.27
C ASP A 204 -41.01 -53.64 -9.12
N ALA A 205 -41.74 -53.33 -10.19
CA ALA A 205 -43.17 -53.54 -10.48
C ALA A 205 -44.15 -52.38 -10.14
N THR A 206 -44.98 -51.83 -11.05
CA THR A 206 -45.17 -51.89 -12.51
C THR A 206 -46.20 -50.75 -12.88
N PRO A 207 -46.86 -50.68 -14.06
CA PRO A 207 -46.74 -49.53 -14.96
C PRO A 207 -48.02 -48.67 -15.12
N LYS A 208 -47.84 -47.58 -15.89
CA LYS A 208 -48.83 -46.78 -16.66
C LYS A 208 -49.97 -46.09 -15.90
#